data_AF-A0A7Z7N132-F1
#
_entry.id   AF-A0A7Z7N132-F1
#
_cell.length_a   1.000
_cell.length_b   1.000
_cell.length_c   1.000
_cell.angle_alpha   90.00
_cell.angle_beta   90.00
_cell.angle_gamma   90.00
#
_symmetry.space_group_name_H-M   'P 1'
#
loop_
_entity.id
_entity.type
_entity.pdbx_description
1 polymer ?
#
loop_
_entity_poly.entity_id
_entity_poly.type
_entity_poly.pdbx_seq_one_letter_code
_entity_poly.pdbx_strand_id
1 'polypeptide(L)'
;MTHTIVGVDIAKNVMQVHWVDPETGEIVNKPVKRAAFLEYFANRQPCLIGMESCSGSQHWARRLIEMGHLVKLMPAKFVKAFNIRNKNDAADARAIWMATQMSSKAVAVKTEAQQAVLALHRMRQQLVKFRTMQINSLRGLLTEYGEVMGVGRAALNRAVAGVLERLSGRLPTILIDALREQWKGLEDMDQQIGQIERRLQGKRQRNPSQDGARRAFLRQIGTRRCREDGPLDLRMSGLAHANSASPRPRLESACRRSTERFEPGAPPRRVLSTEPRRRFQPDTGLHERVR
;
A
#
# COMPACT_ATOMS: atom_id res chain seq x y z
N MET A 1 28.93 -7.35 22.71
CA MET A 1 28.96 -5.88 22.56
C MET A 1 27.53 -5.36 22.43
N THR A 2 27.07 -4.60 23.42
CA THR A 2 25.79 -3.90 23.40
C THR A 2 25.94 -2.64 22.56
N HIS A 3 25.32 -2.61 21.38
CA HIS A 3 25.38 -1.44 20.51
C HIS A 3 24.42 -0.36 21.02
N THR A 4 24.84 0.91 21.01
CA THR A 4 23.92 2.02 21.25
C THR A 4 22.79 1.96 20.22
N ILE A 5 21.55 2.08 20.67
CA ILE A 5 20.38 2.04 19.80
C ILE A 5 20.01 3.46 19.40
N VAL A 6 19.86 3.69 18.10
CA VAL A 6 19.51 4.98 17.52
C VAL A 6 18.25 4.81 16.68
N GLY A 7 17.18 5.53 17.02
CA GLY A 7 16.00 5.66 16.17
C GLY A 7 16.17 6.82 15.21
N VAL A 8 15.90 6.60 13.92
CA VAL A 8 15.98 7.63 12.90
C VAL A 8 14.66 7.69 12.14
N ASP A 9 14.02 8.86 12.19
CA ASP A 9 12.94 9.20 11.29
C ASP A 9 13.49 9.93 10.06
N ILE A 10 13.21 9.37 8.88
CA ILE A 10 13.75 9.86 7.60
C ILE A 10 12.70 10.72 6.90
N ALA A 11 12.99 12.00 6.74
CA ALA A 11 12.23 12.89 5.86
C ALA A 11 13.08 13.47 4.72
N LYS A 12 12.46 14.36 3.92
CA LYS A 12 13.03 14.86 2.66
C LYS A 12 14.32 15.65 2.87
N ASN A 13 14.32 16.60 3.82
CA ASN A 13 15.40 17.58 3.98
C ASN A 13 16.07 17.52 5.36
N VAL A 14 15.30 17.21 6.40
CA VAL A 14 15.75 17.09 7.79
C VAL A 14 15.31 15.72 8.27
N MET A 15 16.20 14.99 8.92
CA MET A 15 15.92 13.70 9.53
C MET A 15 16.02 13.88 11.03
N GLN A 16 15.18 13.20 11.77
CA GLN A 16 15.20 13.30 13.23
C GLN A 16 15.89 12.07 13.81
N VAL A 17 16.85 12.31 14.69
CA VAL A 17 17.61 11.26 15.37
C VAL A 17 17.25 11.26 16.84
N HIS A 18 16.98 10.08 17.38
CA HIS A 18 16.72 9.84 18.79
C HIS A 18 17.60 8.72 19.34
N TRP A 19 18.32 8.95 20.43
CA TRP A 19 19.01 7.91 21.18
C TRP A 19 19.19 8.33 22.64
N VAL A 20 19.52 7.37 23.48
CA VAL A 20 19.79 7.59 24.90
C VAL A 20 21.22 7.16 25.17
N ASP A 21 21.99 8.02 25.83
CA ASP A 21 23.34 7.70 26.25
C ASP A 21 23.30 6.61 27.33
N PRO A 22 23.98 5.46 27.12
CA PRO A 22 23.92 4.36 28.05
C PRO A 22 24.65 4.63 29.38
N GLU A 23 25.59 5.58 29.42
CA GLU A 23 26.37 5.91 30.61
C GLU A 23 25.70 7.02 31.42
N THR A 24 25.26 8.09 30.74
CA THR A 24 24.69 9.28 31.41
C THR A 24 23.17 9.25 31.51
N GLY A 25 22.49 8.44 30.70
CA GLY A 25 21.04 8.45 30.56
C GLY A 25 20.50 9.68 29.80
N GLU A 26 21.38 10.52 29.23
CA GLU A 26 20.97 11.71 28.48
C GLU A 26 20.19 11.33 27.23
N ILE A 27 19.05 11.98 27.02
CA ILE A 27 18.20 11.78 25.84
C ILE A 27 18.61 12.77 24.76
N VAL A 28 19.18 12.26 23.67
CA VAL A 28 19.49 13.08 22.49
C VAL A 28 18.36 12.93 21.49
N ASN A 29 17.65 14.03 21.23
CA ASN A 29 16.63 14.14 20.19
C ASN A 29 16.92 15.34 19.31
N LYS A 30 17.46 15.13 18.09
CA LYS A 30 17.95 16.23 17.27
C LYS A 30 17.61 16.13 15.78
N PRO A 31 17.33 17.27 15.14
CA PRO A 31 17.24 17.35 13.69
C PRO A 31 18.64 17.31 13.07
N VAL A 32 18.80 16.53 12.02
CA VAL A 32 20.01 16.41 11.21
C VAL A 32 19.65 16.69 9.76
N LYS A 33 20.29 17.71 9.16
CA LYS A 33 20.10 18.02 7.73
C LYS A 33 20.56 16.84 6.88
N ARG A 34 19.82 16.56 5.81
CA ARG A 34 20.11 15.46 4.87
C ARG A 34 21.57 15.42 4.39
N ALA A 35 22.15 16.59 4.10
CA ALA A 35 23.54 16.69 3.63
C ALA A 35 24.56 16.27 4.71
N ALA A 36 24.28 16.55 5.98
CA ALA A 36 25.14 16.22 7.12
C ALA A 36 24.82 14.84 7.72
N PHE A 37 23.86 14.10 7.15
CA PHE A 37 23.36 12.87 7.77
C PHE A 37 24.42 11.76 7.83
N LEU A 38 25.17 11.53 6.74
CA LEU A 38 26.24 10.54 6.75
C LEU A 38 27.40 10.98 7.65
N GLU A 39 27.80 12.24 7.57
CA GLU A 39 28.85 12.80 8.44
C GLU A 39 28.52 12.64 9.93
N TYR A 40 27.25 12.84 10.29
CA TYR A 40 26.79 12.62 11.66
C TYR A 40 27.02 11.19 12.17
N PHE A 41 26.94 10.17 11.29
CA PHE A 41 27.21 8.78 11.64
C PHE A 41 28.68 8.39 11.47
N ALA A 42 29.43 9.06 10.59
CA ALA A 42 30.86 8.79 10.36
C ALA A 42 31.69 9.03 11.62
N ASN A 43 31.30 10.02 12.41
CA ASN A 43 31.96 10.39 13.66
C ASN A 43 31.48 9.57 14.88
N ARG A 44 30.72 8.48 14.67
CA ARG A 44 30.18 7.64 15.76
C ARG A 44 30.74 6.24 15.69
N GLN A 45 30.88 5.61 16.86
CA GLN A 45 31.12 4.17 16.94
C GLN A 45 29.96 3.38 16.30
N PRO A 46 30.22 2.14 15.80
CA PRO A 46 29.19 1.25 15.30
C PRO A 46 27.99 1.14 16.25
N CYS A 47 26.78 1.29 15.72
CA CYS A 47 25.56 1.38 16.51
C CYS A 47 24.40 0.64 15.80
N LEU A 48 23.34 0.33 16.53
CA LEU A 48 22.13 -0.28 15.97
C LEU A 48 21.13 0.82 15.61
N ILE A 49 20.95 1.03 14.31
CA ILE A 49 20.10 2.08 13.76
C ILE A 49 18.76 1.49 13.34
N GLY A 50 17.70 1.89 14.03
CA GLY A 50 16.32 1.65 13.65
C GLY A 50 15.81 2.68 12.67
N MET A 51 15.15 2.22 11.61
CA MET A 51 14.44 3.10 10.67
C MET A 51 13.12 2.47 10.23
N GLU A 52 12.12 3.31 9.96
CA GLU A 52 10.94 2.86 9.24
C GLU A 52 11.28 2.53 7.78
N SER A 53 10.74 1.43 7.26
CA SER A 53 10.85 1.05 5.85
C SER A 53 9.99 1.95 4.95
N CYS A 54 10.48 3.16 4.68
CA CYS A 54 9.93 4.10 3.69
C CYS A 54 10.65 4.02 2.33
N SER A 55 10.22 4.82 1.34
CA SER A 55 10.83 4.85 0.00
C SER A 55 12.32 5.22 -0.01
N GLY A 56 12.75 6.09 0.92
CA GLY A 56 14.15 6.53 1.06
C GLY A 56 15.02 5.63 1.94
N SER A 57 14.41 4.78 2.78
CA SER A 57 15.11 3.99 3.81
C SER A 57 16.17 3.04 3.26
N GLN A 58 15.95 2.48 2.08
CA GLN A 58 16.85 1.48 1.47
C GLN A 58 18.22 2.07 1.11
N HIS A 59 18.25 3.31 0.61
CA HIS A 59 19.50 3.99 0.28
C HIS A 59 20.31 4.27 1.55
N TRP A 60 19.67 4.87 2.56
CA TRP A 60 20.33 5.17 3.84
C TRP A 60 20.81 3.92 4.56
N ALA A 61 20.01 2.86 4.56
CA ALA A 61 20.41 1.59 5.16
C ALA A 61 21.70 1.04 4.54
N ARG A 62 21.83 1.05 3.21
CA ARG A 62 23.07 0.61 2.54
C ARG A 62 24.27 1.46 2.94
N ARG A 63 24.14 2.79 2.90
CA ARG A 63 25.22 3.72 3.25
C ARG A 63 25.67 3.57 4.71
N LEU A 64 24.73 3.40 5.64
CA LEU A 64 25.03 3.20 7.06
C LEU A 64 25.69 1.83 7.32
N ILE A 65 25.27 0.78 6.61
CA ILE A 65 25.91 -0.54 6.69
C ILE A 65 27.34 -0.49 6.15
N GLU A 66 27.58 0.21 5.04
CA GLU A 66 28.93 0.42 4.47
C GLU A 66 29.88 1.13 5.45
N MET A 67 29.33 1.96 6.35
CA MET A 67 30.08 2.64 7.41
C MET A 67 30.27 1.78 8.68
N GLY A 68 29.80 0.53 8.67
CA GLY A 68 29.96 -0.42 9.78
C GLY A 68 28.82 -0.41 10.81
N HIS A 69 27.74 0.35 10.60
CA HIS A 69 26.58 0.31 11.50
C HIS A 69 25.66 -0.88 11.20
N LEU A 70 24.94 -1.33 12.23
CA LEU A 70 23.86 -2.31 12.07
C LEU A 70 22.57 -1.56 11.79
N VAL A 71 21.82 -1.95 10.76
CA VAL A 71 20.56 -1.29 10.41
C VAL A 71 19.39 -2.25 10.50
N LYS A 72 18.35 -1.87 11.26
CA LYS A 72 17.09 -2.57 11.38
C LYS A 72 15.97 -1.76 10.73
N LEU A 73 15.63 -2.11 9.48
CA LEU A 73 14.44 -1.56 8.82
C LEU A 73 13.18 -2.24 9.36
N MET A 74 12.18 -1.46 9.76
CA MET A 74 10.95 -1.97 10.36
C MET A 74 9.72 -1.64 9.51
N PRO A 75 8.67 -2.50 9.48
CA PRO A 75 7.43 -2.16 8.81
C PRO A 75 6.75 -0.94 9.43
N ALA A 76 6.22 -0.04 8.59
CA ALA A 76 5.46 1.15 9.02
C ALA A 76 4.38 0.84 10.07
N LYS A 77 3.61 -0.23 9.85
CA LYS A 77 2.55 -0.67 10.77
C LYS A 77 3.08 -1.05 12.16
N PHE A 78 4.30 -1.58 12.23
CA PHE A 78 4.93 -1.96 13.49
C PHE A 78 5.39 -0.71 14.25
N VAL A 79 6.11 0.19 13.58
CA VAL A 79 6.57 1.48 14.17
C VAL A 79 5.38 2.30 14.68
N LYS A 80 4.29 2.36 13.90
CA LYS A 80 3.08 3.12 14.26
C LYS A 80 2.46 2.71 15.59
N ALA A 81 2.64 1.46 16.04
CA ALA A 81 2.12 0.98 17.33
C ALA A 81 2.82 1.65 18.53
N PHE A 82 4.01 2.21 18.34
CA PHE A 82 4.81 2.89 19.38
C PHE A 82 4.65 4.41 19.37
N ASN A 83 3.86 4.95 18.44
CA ASN A 83 3.64 6.38 18.33
C ASN A 83 2.55 6.83 19.31
N ILE A 84 2.91 7.66 20.28
CA ILE A 84 1.99 8.19 21.30
C ILE A 84 1.44 9.51 20.78
N ARG A 85 0.11 9.59 20.58
CA ARG A 85 -0.69 10.70 20.02
C ARG A 85 0.00 12.09 20.04
N ASN A 86 0.75 12.43 18.99
CA ASN A 86 0.88 13.75 18.37
C ASN A 86 1.85 13.61 17.18
N LYS A 87 1.49 14.09 15.98
CA LYS A 87 2.36 13.90 14.81
C LYS A 87 3.48 14.93 14.83
N ASN A 88 4.69 14.53 15.23
CA ASN A 88 5.89 15.32 15.07
C ASN A 88 7.12 14.41 14.88
N ASP A 89 8.12 14.92 14.16
CA ASP A 89 9.31 14.13 13.77
C ASP A 89 10.11 13.64 15.01
N ALA A 90 10.11 14.42 16.10
CA ALA A 90 10.76 14.07 17.38
C ALA A 90 10.12 12.86 18.07
N ALA A 91 8.80 12.77 18.05
CA ALA A 91 8.03 11.65 18.57
C ALA A 91 8.13 10.44 17.64
N ASP A 92 8.16 10.66 16.33
CA ASP A 92 8.35 9.59 15.34
C ASP A 92 9.73 8.93 15.50
N ALA A 93 10.81 9.71 15.64
CA ALA A 93 12.15 9.17 15.92
C ALA A 93 12.23 8.41 17.25
N ARG A 94 11.55 8.90 18.30
CA ARG A 94 11.43 8.19 19.58
C ARG A 94 10.65 6.89 19.45
N ALA A 95 9.54 6.88 18.71
CA ALA A 95 8.75 5.68 18.45
C ALA A 95 9.56 4.62 17.69
N ILE A 96 10.37 5.05 16.70
CA ILE A 96 11.31 4.18 15.99
C ILE A 96 12.37 3.62 16.96
N TRP A 97 12.95 4.45 17.81
CA TRP A 97 13.91 4.01 18.83
C TRP A 97 13.30 2.95 19.78
N MET A 98 12.07 3.17 20.27
CA MET A 98 11.33 2.20 21.09
C MET A 98 11.07 0.90 20.34
N ALA A 99 10.56 1.00 19.09
CA ALA A 99 10.26 -0.16 18.26
C ALA A 99 11.52 -1.01 17.96
N THR A 100 12.69 -0.37 17.87
CA THR A 100 13.96 -1.04 17.56
C THR A 100 14.38 -2.02 18.64
N GLN A 101 14.09 -1.68 19.90
CA GLN A 101 14.38 -2.50 21.08
C GLN A 101 13.52 -3.77 21.15
N MET A 102 12.33 -3.74 20.53
CA MET A 102 11.43 -4.89 20.52
C MET A 102 11.84 -5.93 19.48
N SER A 103 11.63 -7.21 19.81
CA SER A 103 11.80 -8.29 18.84
C SER A 103 10.76 -8.16 17.72
N SER A 104 11.23 -8.05 16.47
CA SER A 104 10.37 -7.93 15.30
C SER A 104 11.10 -8.38 14.04
N LYS A 105 10.33 -8.83 13.04
CA LYS A 105 10.88 -9.23 11.75
C LYS A 105 11.33 -7.99 10.97
N ALA A 106 12.64 -7.85 10.77
CA ALA A 106 13.22 -6.78 9.97
C ALA A 106 12.86 -6.91 8.48
N VAL A 107 12.69 -5.77 7.83
CA VAL A 107 12.60 -5.68 6.37
C VAL A 107 14.01 -5.80 5.80
N ALA A 108 14.22 -6.73 4.88
CA ALA A 108 15.52 -6.90 4.24
C ALA A 108 15.96 -5.62 3.50
N VAL A 109 17.22 -5.22 3.75
CA VAL A 109 17.94 -4.21 2.97
C VAL A 109 18.28 -4.84 1.62
N LYS A 110 17.83 -4.19 0.56
CA LYS A 110 17.96 -4.69 -0.81
C LYS A 110 19.19 -4.09 -1.45
N THR A 111 19.87 -4.88 -2.28
CA THR A 111 20.92 -4.33 -3.15
C THR A 111 20.32 -3.41 -4.20
N GLU A 112 21.13 -2.56 -4.81
CA GLU A 112 20.67 -1.67 -5.88
C GLU A 112 20.15 -2.45 -7.08
N ALA A 113 20.78 -3.57 -7.42
CA ALA A 113 20.31 -4.47 -8.46
C ALA A 113 18.91 -5.03 -8.16
N GLN A 114 18.66 -5.49 -6.92
CA GLN A 114 17.34 -5.95 -6.49
C GLN A 114 16.31 -4.81 -6.53
N GLN A 115 16.67 -3.61 -6.06
CA GLN A 115 15.80 -2.44 -6.06
C GLN A 115 15.48 -1.96 -7.49
N ALA A 116 16.41 -2.08 -8.44
CA ALA A 116 16.21 -1.77 -9.84
C ALA A 116 15.16 -2.69 -10.49
N VAL A 117 15.18 -4.00 -10.19
CA VAL A 117 14.14 -4.93 -10.65
C VAL A 117 12.76 -4.53 -10.12
N LEU A 118 12.68 -4.15 -8.84
CA LEU A 118 11.43 -3.64 -8.25
C LEU A 118 10.96 -2.33 -8.89
N ALA A 119 11.90 -1.45 -9.27
CA ALA A 119 11.57 -0.21 -9.98
C ALA A 119 10.95 -0.50 -11.35
N LEU A 120 11.52 -1.42 -12.13
CA LEU A 120 10.97 -1.82 -13.42
C LEU A 120 9.54 -2.39 -13.30
N HIS A 121 9.28 -3.24 -12.30
CA HIS A 121 7.92 -3.71 -12.08
C HIS A 121 6.93 -2.59 -11.74
N ARG A 122 7.35 -1.59 -10.95
CA ARG A 122 6.51 -0.40 -10.63
C ARG A 122 6.22 0.44 -11.88
N MET A 123 7.24 0.71 -12.69
CA MET A 123 7.10 1.45 -13.95
C MET A 123 6.11 0.75 -14.88
N ARG A 124 6.25 -0.56 -15.06
CA ARG A 124 5.29 -1.37 -15.83
C ARG A 124 3.87 -1.25 -15.29
N GLN A 125 3.68 -1.40 -13.97
CA GLN A 125 2.35 -1.29 -13.37
C GLN A 125 1.72 0.09 -13.54
N GLN A 126 2.54 1.15 -13.46
CA GLN A 126 2.09 2.51 -13.69
C GLN A 126 1.61 2.69 -15.14
N LEU A 127 2.38 2.22 -16.12
CA LEU A 127 1.98 2.26 -17.54
C LEU A 127 0.68 1.49 -17.79
N VAL A 128 0.52 0.30 -17.20
CA VAL A 128 -0.73 -0.47 -17.32
C VAL A 128 -1.92 0.33 -16.78
N LYS A 129 -1.77 1.02 -15.64
CA LYS A 129 -2.82 1.86 -15.08
C LYS A 129 -3.16 3.06 -15.97
N PHE A 130 -2.15 3.74 -16.51
CA PHE A 130 -2.35 4.86 -17.43
C PHE A 130 -3.05 4.41 -18.72
N ARG A 131 -2.62 3.28 -19.28
CA ARG A 131 -3.27 2.67 -20.44
C ARG A 131 -4.74 2.37 -20.17
N THR A 132 -5.06 1.71 -19.05
CA THR A 132 -6.46 1.41 -18.68
C THR A 132 -7.28 2.69 -18.47
N MET A 133 -6.71 3.71 -17.82
CA MET A 133 -7.36 5.00 -17.63
C MET A 133 -7.67 5.68 -18.97
N GLN A 134 -6.72 5.71 -19.90
CA GLN A 134 -6.88 6.33 -21.21
C GLN A 134 -7.88 5.55 -22.09
N ILE A 135 -7.90 4.22 -22.03
CA ILE A 135 -8.94 3.39 -22.67
C ILE A 135 -10.33 3.77 -22.15
N ASN A 136 -10.50 3.88 -20.84
CA ASN A 136 -11.79 4.23 -20.26
C ASN A 136 -12.20 5.66 -20.61
N SER A 137 -11.27 6.61 -20.62
CA SER A 137 -11.51 7.99 -21.04
C SER A 137 -11.94 8.07 -22.51
N LEU A 138 -11.22 7.42 -23.43
CA LEU A 138 -11.59 7.36 -24.84
C LEU A 138 -12.99 6.76 -25.03
N ARG A 139 -13.29 5.65 -24.33
CA ARG A 139 -14.61 5.01 -24.42
C ARG A 139 -15.72 5.91 -23.92
N GLY A 140 -15.50 6.62 -22.81
CA GLY A 140 -16.46 7.59 -22.27
C GLY A 140 -16.74 8.71 -23.27
N LEU A 141 -15.68 9.33 -23.80
CA LEU A 141 -15.80 10.43 -24.75
C LEU A 141 -16.49 10.00 -26.06
N LEU A 142 -16.16 8.83 -26.60
CA LEU A 142 -16.82 8.31 -27.79
C LEU A 142 -18.31 8.00 -27.53
N THR A 143 -18.67 7.62 -26.29
CA THR A 143 -20.06 7.39 -25.90
C THR A 143 -20.89 8.68 -25.91
N GLU A 144 -20.30 9.84 -25.58
CA GLU A 144 -20.97 11.15 -25.68
C GLU A 144 -21.41 11.47 -27.12
N TYR A 145 -20.72 10.92 -28.11
CA TYR A 145 -21.06 11.04 -29.53
C TYR A 145 -21.86 9.83 -30.08
N GLY A 146 -22.41 9.00 -29.20
CA GLY A 146 -23.27 7.88 -29.53
C GLY A 146 -22.54 6.59 -29.92
N GLU A 147 -21.21 6.54 -29.81
CA GLU A 147 -20.41 5.39 -30.24
C GLU A 147 -20.11 4.48 -29.04
N VAL A 148 -20.99 3.49 -28.82
CA VAL A 148 -20.89 2.53 -27.71
C VAL A 148 -20.04 1.32 -28.12
N MET A 149 -19.13 0.89 -27.24
CA MET A 149 -18.26 -0.26 -27.50
C MET A 149 -18.02 -1.13 -26.25
N GLY A 150 -17.66 -2.39 -26.51
CA GLY A 150 -17.35 -3.38 -25.47
C GLY A 150 -16.20 -2.96 -24.54
N VAL A 151 -16.11 -3.63 -23.39
CA VAL A 151 -15.10 -3.33 -22.37
C VAL A 151 -13.73 -3.86 -22.75
N GLY A 152 -12.69 -3.10 -22.40
CA GLY A 152 -11.29 -3.51 -22.49
C GLY A 152 -10.58 -3.11 -23.78
N ARG A 153 -9.26 -3.37 -23.81
CA ARG A 153 -8.35 -2.98 -24.91
C ARG A 153 -8.74 -3.63 -26.22
N ALA A 154 -9.02 -4.93 -26.22
CA ALA A 154 -9.30 -5.67 -27.44
C ALA A 154 -10.57 -5.19 -28.15
N ALA A 155 -11.62 -4.85 -27.37
CA ALA A 155 -12.86 -4.32 -27.92
C ALA A 155 -12.65 -2.94 -28.55
N LEU A 156 -11.92 -2.05 -27.86
CA LEU A 156 -11.57 -0.73 -28.38
C LEU A 156 -10.72 -0.83 -29.66
N ASN A 157 -9.69 -1.70 -29.70
CA ASN A 157 -8.85 -1.91 -30.89
C ASN A 157 -9.64 -2.33 -32.12
N ARG A 158 -10.66 -3.18 -31.95
CA ARG A 158 -11.49 -3.63 -33.07
C ARG A 158 -12.43 -2.54 -33.59
N ALA A 159 -12.91 -1.65 -32.72
CA ALA A 159 -13.97 -0.70 -33.06
C ALA A 159 -13.44 0.69 -33.48
N VAL A 160 -12.34 1.16 -32.86
CA VAL A 160 -11.98 2.58 -32.88
C VAL A 160 -11.69 3.14 -34.28
N ALA A 161 -11.08 2.36 -35.17
CA ALA A 161 -10.76 2.84 -36.52
C ALA A 161 -12.03 3.21 -37.29
N GLY A 162 -13.01 2.30 -37.32
CA GLY A 162 -14.30 2.55 -37.97
C GLY A 162 -15.15 3.59 -37.25
N VAL A 163 -15.03 3.68 -35.92
CA VAL A 163 -15.69 4.75 -35.14
C VAL A 163 -15.14 6.14 -35.55
N LEU A 164 -13.82 6.30 -35.60
CA LEU A 164 -13.20 7.58 -35.96
C LEU A 164 -13.49 7.99 -37.40
N GLU A 165 -13.60 7.03 -38.32
CA GLU A 165 -14.05 7.28 -39.69
C GLU A 165 -15.49 7.83 -39.73
N ARG A 166 -16.43 7.17 -39.03
CA ARG A 166 -17.82 7.68 -38.94
C ARG A 166 -17.94 9.04 -38.25
N LEU A 167 -17.08 9.31 -37.26
CA LEU A 167 -17.07 10.59 -36.56
C LEU A 167 -16.42 11.70 -37.39
N SER A 168 -15.47 11.38 -38.26
CA SER A 168 -14.79 12.38 -39.10
C SER A 168 -15.71 13.11 -40.07
N GLY A 169 -16.82 12.50 -40.48
CA GLY A 169 -17.83 13.16 -41.31
C GLY A 169 -18.81 14.04 -40.55
N ARG A 170 -18.84 14.00 -39.20
CA ARG A 170 -19.86 14.71 -38.39
C ARG A 170 -19.29 15.65 -37.33
N LEU A 171 -18.03 15.47 -36.91
CA LEU A 171 -17.40 16.22 -35.83
C LEU A 171 -16.26 17.11 -36.34
N PRO A 172 -15.93 18.20 -35.63
CA PRO A 172 -14.79 19.05 -35.97
C PRO A 172 -13.47 18.27 -36.05
N THR A 173 -12.66 18.56 -37.07
CA THR A 173 -11.37 17.89 -37.32
C THR A 173 -10.43 17.94 -36.11
N ILE A 174 -10.40 19.06 -35.40
CA ILE A 174 -9.57 19.23 -34.19
C ILE A 174 -9.83 18.15 -33.13
N LEU A 175 -11.09 17.74 -32.94
CA LEU A 175 -11.44 16.70 -31.98
C LEU A 175 -11.05 15.32 -32.50
N ILE A 176 -11.23 15.07 -33.80
CA ILE A 176 -10.87 13.80 -34.43
C ILE A 176 -9.36 13.57 -34.37
N ASP A 177 -8.57 14.61 -34.63
CA ASP A 177 -7.12 14.55 -34.54
C ASP A 177 -6.69 14.27 -33.09
N ALA A 178 -7.28 14.97 -32.11
CA ALA A 178 -7.01 14.70 -30.70
C ALA A 178 -7.36 13.26 -30.29
N LEU A 179 -8.49 12.71 -30.77
CA LEU A 179 -8.86 11.32 -30.52
C LEU A 179 -7.89 10.33 -31.17
N ARG A 180 -7.39 10.61 -32.39
CA ARG A 180 -6.36 9.81 -33.07
C ARG A 180 -5.03 9.85 -32.33
N GLU A 181 -4.63 11.00 -31.81
CA GLU A 181 -3.41 11.13 -31.00
C GLU A 181 -3.52 10.34 -29.69
N GLN A 182 -4.64 10.46 -28.98
CA GLN A 182 -4.89 9.67 -27.77
C GLN A 182 -4.91 8.17 -28.05
N TRP A 183 -5.46 7.77 -29.21
CA TRP A 183 -5.42 6.39 -29.67
C TRP A 183 -4.00 5.89 -29.89
N LYS A 184 -3.20 6.66 -30.63
CA LYS A 184 -1.78 6.36 -30.89
C LYS A 184 -0.98 6.25 -29.59
N GLY A 185 -1.25 7.13 -28.62
CA GLY A 185 -0.61 7.08 -27.30
C GLY A 185 -0.79 5.75 -26.57
N LEU A 186 -1.90 5.03 -26.80
CA LEU A 186 -2.09 3.69 -26.24
C LEU A 186 -1.12 2.66 -26.84
N GLU A 187 -0.80 2.77 -28.13
CA GLU A 187 0.18 1.90 -28.80
C GLU A 187 1.59 2.15 -28.25
N ASP A 188 1.96 3.41 -28.03
CA ASP A 188 3.24 3.77 -27.42
C ASP A 188 3.37 3.18 -26.00
N MET A 189 2.31 3.25 -25.20
CA MET A 189 2.28 2.62 -23.87
C MET A 189 2.43 1.10 -23.96
N ASP A 190 1.77 0.44 -24.92
CA ASP A 190 1.89 -1.01 -25.13
C ASP A 190 3.35 -1.39 -25.48
N GLN A 191 3.99 -0.63 -26.36
CA GLN A 191 5.39 -0.83 -26.70
C GLN A 191 6.31 -0.66 -25.49
N GLN A 192 6.12 0.39 -24.68
CA GLN A 192 6.90 0.62 -23.47
C GLN A 192 6.72 -0.51 -22.45
N ILE A 193 5.49 -0.99 -22.25
CA ILE A 193 5.19 -2.14 -21.38
C ILE A 193 5.95 -3.37 -21.87
N GLY A 194 5.86 -3.70 -23.17
CA GLY A 194 6.55 -4.85 -23.76
C GLY A 194 8.08 -4.74 -23.69
N GLN A 195 8.65 -3.54 -23.82
CA GLN A 195 10.08 -3.31 -23.60
C GLN A 195 10.49 -3.60 -22.16
N ILE A 196 9.72 -3.15 -21.16
CA ILE A 196 10.01 -3.42 -19.75
C ILE A 196 9.88 -4.92 -19.44
N GLU A 197 8.86 -5.59 -19.98
CA GLU A 197 8.67 -7.04 -19.80
C GLU A 197 9.84 -7.85 -20.36
N ARG A 198 10.33 -7.52 -21.56
CA ARG A 198 11.55 -8.13 -22.12
C ARG A 198 12.77 -7.93 -21.23
N ARG A 199 12.98 -6.72 -20.70
CA ARG A 199 14.08 -6.41 -19.75
C ARG A 199 13.97 -7.25 -18.47
N LEU A 200 12.75 -7.45 -17.95
CA LEU A 200 12.49 -8.27 -16.76
C LEU A 200 12.73 -9.76 -17.04
N GLN A 201 12.33 -10.27 -18.20
CA GLN A 201 12.55 -11.66 -18.60
C GLN A 201 14.05 -11.97 -18.77
N GLY A 202 14.81 -11.08 -19.44
CA GLY A 202 16.26 -11.23 -19.61
C GLY A 202 17.03 -11.28 -18.28
N LYS A 203 16.59 -10.52 -17.27
CA LYS A 203 17.18 -10.58 -15.92
C LYS A 203 16.84 -11.87 -15.18
N ARG A 204 15.63 -12.42 -15.39
CA ARG A 204 15.20 -13.68 -14.76
C ARG A 204 16.05 -14.87 -15.19
N GLN A 205 16.44 -14.91 -16.47
CA GLN A 205 17.28 -15.98 -17.02
C GLN A 205 18.72 -15.94 -16.48
N ARG A 206 19.24 -14.75 -16.15
CA ARG A 206 20.61 -14.58 -15.62
C ARG A 206 20.74 -14.78 -14.11
N ASN A 207 19.68 -14.55 -13.33
CA ASN A 207 19.73 -14.62 -11.86
C ASN A 207 18.43 -15.19 -11.24
N PRO A 208 18.30 -16.52 -11.12
CA PRO A 208 17.13 -17.18 -10.52
C PRO A 208 16.89 -16.81 -9.05
N SER A 209 17.94 -16.47 -8.31
CA SER A 209 17.90 -16.10 -6.88
C SER A 209 17.14 -14.80 -6.58
N GLN A 210 16.86 -13.96 -7.58
CA GLN A 210 16.13 -12.69 -7.43
C GLN A 210 14.60 -12.86 -7.40
N ASP A 211 14.07 -14.08 -7.58
CA ASP A 211 12.62 -14.36 -7.51
C ASP A 211 12.01 -14.06 -6.13
N GLY A 212 12.82 -14.06 -5.06
CA GLY A 212 12.41 -13.62 -3.73
C GLY A 212 11.99 -12.14 -3.69
N ALA A 213 12.70 -11.27 -4.40
CA ALA A 213 12.38 -9.85 -4.49
C ALA A 213 11.05 -9.62 -5.23
N ARG A 214 10.79 -10.40 -6.30
CA ARG A 214 9.51 -10.39 -7.02
C ARG A 214 8.35 -10.86 -6.14
N ARG A 215 8.50 -11.95 -5.36
CA ARG A 215 7.45 -12.40 -4.43
C ARG A 215 7.21 -11.38 -3.31
N ALA A 216 8.24 -10.71 -2.82
CA ALA A 216 8.12 -9.62 -1.86
C ALA A 216 7.39 -8.40 -2.48
N PHE A 217 7.71 -8.06 -3.73
CA PHE A 217 7.03 -7.02 -4.50
C PHE A 217 5.54 -7.29 -4.65
N LEU A 218 5.18 -8.48 -5.16
CA LEU A 218 3.79 -8.89 -5.40
C LEU A 218 2.96 -8.89 -4.11
N ARG A 219 3.59 -9.17 -2.96
CA ARG A 219 2.95 -9.05 -1.64
C ARG A 219 2.78 -7.59 -1.19
N GLN A 220 3.77 -6.74 -1.44
CA GLN A 220 3.78 -5.35 -0.96
C GLN A 220 2.83 -4.43 -1.74
N ILE A 221 2.62 -4.70 -3.03
CA ILE A 221 1.71 -3.94 -3.90
C ILE A 221 0.25 -4.38 -3.82
N GLY A 222 -0.08 -5.39 -3.00
CA GLY A 222 -1.44 -5.89 -2.87
C GLY A 222 -2.05 -6.27 -4.22
N THR A 223 -1.27 -6.85 -5.14
CA THR A 223 -1.85 -7.43 -6.36
C THR A 223 -2.66 -8.65 -5.96
N ARG A 224 -3.93 -8.44 -5.56
CA ARG A 224 -5.00 -9.25 -6.15
C ARG A 224 -4.72 -9.16 -7.63
N ARG A 225 -4.46 -10.31 -8.27
CA ARG A 225 -4.31 -10.45 -9.72
C ARG A 225 -5.27 -9.43 -10.35
N CYS A 226 -4.74 -8.32 -10.88
CA CYS A 226 -5.58 -7.37 -11.59
C CYS A 226 -6.15 -8.22 -12.72
N ARG A 227 -7.40 -8.68 -12.58
CA ARG A 227 -8.14 -9.18 -13.71
C ARG A 227 -8.11 -8.02 -14.69
N GLU A 228 -7.59 -8.28 -15.87
CA GLU A 228 -7.42 -7.28 -16.92
C GLU A 228 -8.76 -6.64 -17.32
N ASP A 229 -9.90 -7.20 -16.86
CA ASP A 229 -11.25 -6.76 -17.18
C ASP A 229 -12.17 -6.79 -15.94
N GLY A 230 -11.95 -5.90 -14.98
CA GLY A 230 -12.89 -5.67 -13.87
C GLY A 230 -13.47 -4.25 -13.95
N PRO A 231 -14.81 -4.06 -13.84
CA PRO A 231 -15.41 -2.75 -13.96
C PRO A 231 -14.95 -1.86 -12.81
N LEU A 232 -14.46 -0.66 -13.14
CA LEU A 232 -14.46 0.47 -12.22
C LEU A 232 -15.91 0.96 -12.19
N ASP A 233 -16.62 0.66 -11.11
CA ASP A 233 -17.95 1.18 -10.81
C ASP A 233 -17.84 2.70 -10.63
N LEU A 234 -17.95 3.44 -11.74
CA LEU A 234 -18.16 4.88 -11.77
C LEU A 234 -19.61 5.13 -11.35
N ARG A 235 -19.85 5.18 -10.05
CA ARG A 235 -21.06 5.82 -9.51
C ARG A 235 -21.00 7.30 -9.86
N MET A 236 -21.65 7.65 -10.96
CA MET A 236 -22.00 9.01 -11.34
C MET A 236 -22.89 9.60 -10.24
N SER A 237 -22.34 10.55 -9.49
CA SER A 237 -23.11 11.37 -8.56
C SER A 237 -23.92 12.41 -9.33
N GLY A 238 -25.24 12.30 -9.24
CA GLY A 238 -26.16 13.43 -9.08
C GLY A 238 -26.39 14.36 -10.26
N LEU A 239 -27.40 14.04 -11.07
CA LEU A 239 -28.32 15.07 -11.58
C LEU A 239 -29.74 14.54 -11.39
N ALA A 240 -30.40 15.06 -10.36
CA ALA A 240 -31.82 14.89 -10.14
C ALA A 240 -32.56 15.72 -11.19
N HIS A 241 -33.32 15.07 -12.06
CA HIS A 241 -34.50 15.64 -12.68
C HIS A 241 -35.65 14.65 -12.43
N ALA A 242 -36.61 15.12 -11.64
CA ALA A 242 -37.86 14.43 -11.40
C ALA A 242 -38.76 14.59 -12.64
N ASN A 243 -39.37 13.49 -13.11
CA ASN A 243 -40.80 13.47 -13.45
C ASN A 243 -41.35 12.06 -13.78
N SER A 244 -42.41 11.72 -13.04
CA SER A 244 -43.64 11.00 -13.38
C SER A 244 -43.65 9.61 -14.07
N ALA A 245 -44.17 8.64 -13.30
CA ALA A 245 -45.32 7.75 -13.60
C ALA A 245 -45.20 6.53 -14.57
N SER A 246 -45.07 5.34 -13.95
CA SER A 246 -45.76 4.03 -14.17
C SER A 246 -45.70 3.28 -15.54
N PRO A 247 -46.07 1.97 -15.64
CA PRO A 247 -45.87 0.81 -14.75
C PRO A 247 -45.09 -0.35 -15.40
N ARG A 248 -44.57 -1.28 -14.59
CA ARG A 248 -43.92 -2.55 -15.04
C ARG A 248 -44.95 -3.66 -15.31
N PRO A 249 -44.74 -4.57 -16.28
CA PRO A 249 -45.39 -5.87 -16.29
C PRO A 249 -44.50 -6.96 -15.65
N ARG A 250 -45.18 -7.86 -14.92
CA ARG A 250 -44.70 -9.19 -14.47
C ARG A 250 -44.67 -10.16 -15.65
N LEU A 251 -43.79 -11.15 -15.59
CA LEU A 251 -43.89 -12.55 -16.09
C LEU A 251 -42.55 -13.20 -15.69
N GLU A 252 -42.48 -14.13 -14.74
CA GLU A 252 -42.94 -15.52 -14.69
C GLU A 252 -41.74 -16.48 -14.71
N SER A 253 -41.98 -17.60 -14.06
CA SER A 253 -41.07 -18.51 -13.39
C SER A 253 -40.70 -19.73 -14.22
N ALA A 254 -39.48 -20.27 -14.04
CA ALA A 254 -39.13 -21.68 -14.27
C ALA A 254 -37.71 -21.92 -13.70
N CYS A 255 -37.31 -23.05 -13.11
CA CYS A 255 -37.98 -24.26 -12.63
C CYS A 255 -36.93 -25.02 -11.79
N ARG A 256 -37.26 -25.28 -10.52
CA ARG A 256 -37.05 -26.51 -9.74
C ARG A 256 -35.94 -27.49 -10.15
N ARG A 257 -35.13 -27.88 -9.16
CA ARG A 257 -35.13 -29.21 -8.47
C ARG A 257 -33.96 -29.21 -7.46
N SER A 258 -34.24 -29.16 -6.16
CA SER A 258 -34.55 -30.30 -5.25
C SER A 258 -33.29 -31.11 -4.96
N THR A 259 -32.92 -31.55 -3.76
CA THR A 259 -33.49 -31.65 -2.39
C THR A 259 -32.34 -32.37 -1.62
N GLU A 260 -32.14 -32.29 -0.30
CA GLU A 260 -32.94 -32.88 0.79
C GLU A 260 -32.38 -32.41 2.15
N ARG A 261 -33.25 -31.82 3.01
CA ARG A 261 -33.73 -32.29 4.36
C ARG A 261 -32.69 -32.16 5.50
N PHE A 262 -32.81 -31.35 6.58
CA PHE A 262 -33.90 -31.03 7.54
C PHE A 262 -34.52 -32.28 8.19
N GLU A 263 -34.38 -32.53 9.50
CA GLU A 263 -35.16 -31.92 10.61
C GLU A 263 -34.53 -32.17 12.02
N PRO A 264 -35.03 -31.52 13.09
CA PRO A 264 -34.39 -31.26 14.39
C PRO A 264 -34.92 -32.13 15.56
N GLY A 265 -34.32 -31.97 16.74
CA GLY A 265 -34.90 -32.47 18.00
C GLY A 265 -34.02 -32.21 19.22
N ALA A 266 -34.44 -31.28 20.08
CA ALA A 266 -33.96 -31.15 21.47
C ALA A 266 -34.92 -31.87 22.43
N PRO A 267 -34.47 -32.27 23.63
CA PRO A 267 -34.98 -31.59 24.82
C PRO A 267 -33.95 -31.40 25.97
N PRO A 268 -34.31 -30.66 27.06
CA PRO A 268 -33.36 -30.03 27.98
C PRO A 268 -33.33 -30.60 29.41
N ARG A 269 -32.37 -30.06 30.20
CA ARG A 269 -32.30 -29.87 31.68
C ARG A 269 -31.22 -30.68 32.44
N ARG A 270 -30.38 -29.98 33.20
CA ARG A 270 -30.51 -29.92 34.67
C ARG A 270 -29.77 -28.74 35.30
N VAL A 271 -30.49 -28.12 36.22
CA VAL A 271 -30.11 -27.06 37.16
C VAL A 271 -29.43 -27.70 38.37
N LEU A 272 -28.34 -27.12 38.86
CA LEU A 272 -28.00 -27.15 40.28
C LEU A 272 -27.45 -25.77 40.70
N SER A 273 -28.21 -25.12 41.57
CA SER A 273 -27.91 -23.90 42.31
C SER A 273 -27.46 -24.25 43.74
N THR A 274 -26.56 -23.46 44.32
CA THR A 274 -26.40 -23.07 45.76
C THR A 274 -24.95 -22.56 45.96
N GLU A 275 -24.69 -21.26 45.94
CA GLU A 275 -24.75 -20.26 47.04
C GLU A 275 -23.37 -19.94 47.68
N PRO A 276 -23.18 -18.77 48.32
CA PRO A 276 -22.01 -17.90 48.10
C PRO A 276 -21.05 -17.78 49.31
N ARG A 277 -19.82 -17.27 49.09
CA ARG A 277 -18.94 -16.79 50.19
C ARG A 277 -18.48 -15.34 50.00
N ARG A 278 -19.18 -14.49 50.75
CA ARG A 278 -18.77 -13.37 51.62
C ARG A 278 -17.70 -12.37 51.13
N ARG A 279 -18.17 -11.12 51.04
CA ARG A 279 -17.42 -9.87 51.24
C ARG A 279 -16.76 -9.87 52.63
N PHE A 280 -15.54 -9.34 52.69
CA PHE A 280 -14.94 -8.82 53.93
C PHE A 280 -14.73 -7.30 53.72
N GLN A 281 -15.22 -6.51 54.67
CA GLN A 281 -15.03 -5.07 54.81
C GLN A 281 -14.05 -4.81 55.99
N PRO A 282 -13.59 -3.57 56.21
CA PRO A 282 -12.26 -3.25 56.72
C PRO A 282 -12.19 -3.13 58.25
N ASP A 283 -10.99 -3.36 58.80
CA ASP A 283 -10.69 -3.01 60.19
C ASP A 283 -10.08 -1.60 60.27
N THR A 284 -10.84 -0.72 60.91
CA THR A 284 -10.39 0.49 61.59
C THR A 284 -9.62 0.13 62.87
N GLY A 285 -8.48 0.78 63.11
CA GLY A 285 -7.76 0.72 64.38
C GLY A 285 -6.75 1.85 64.52
N LEU A 286 -7.20 2.98 65.05
CA LEU A 286 -6.39 4.06 65.62
C LEU A 286 -5.65 3.55 66.88
N HIS A 287 -4.38 3.95 67.04
CA HIS A 287 -3.81 4.66 68.21
C HIS A 287 -2.28 4.73 68.01
N GLU A 288 -1.70 5.91 67.71
CA GLU A 288 -1.28 6.97 68.64
C GLU A 288 0.21 6.84 69.00
N ARG A 289 1.05 7.80 68.53
CA ARG A 289 1.94 8.67 69.35
C ARG A 289 3.23 9.15 68.64
N VAL A 290 3.40 10.47 68.71
CA VAL A 290 4.65 11.22 69.03
C VAL A 290 5.60 11.51 67.84
N ARG A 291 5.36 12.63 67.13
CA ARG A 291 6.06 13.93 67.25
C ARG A 291 5.55 14.90 66.20
#